data_AF-A0A6N6SY02-F1
#
_entry.id   AF-A0A6N6SY02-F1
#
_cell.length_a   1.000
_cell.length_b   1.000
_cell.length_c   1.000
_cell.angle_alpha   90.00
_cell.angle_beta   90.00
_cell.angle_gamma   90.00
#
_symmetry.space_group_name_H-M   'P 1'
#
loop_
_entity.id
_entity.type
_entity.pdbx_description
1 polymer ?
#
loop_
_entity_poly.entity_id
_entity_poly.type
_entity_poly.pdbx_seq_one_letter_code
_entity_poly.pdbx_strand_id
1 'polypeptide(L)' 'MQRPDERELREQLMRLRAEHRDLDAEIVALEDSAAADQLHIKRLKKKKLALKDRIIAVEDQLLPDIIA' A
#
# COMPACT_ATOMS: atom_id res chain seq x y z
N MET A 1 27.59 0.27 1.83
CA MET A 1 26.15 0.10 1.59
C MET A 1 25.60 -0.65 2.79
N GLN A 2 24.95 0.04 3.73
CA GLN A 2 24.24 -0.64 4.82
C GLN A 2 23.07 -1.39 4.18
N ARG A 3 22.99 -2.70 4.40
CA ARG A 3 21.71 -3.39 4.22
C ARG A 3 20.72 -2.67 5.14
N PRO A 4 19.58 -2.17 4.65
CA PRO A 4 18.57 -1.61 5.54
C PRO A 4 18.30 -2.63 6.64
N ASP A 5 18.30 -2.17 7.88
CA ASP A 5 18.17 -3.08 9.02
C ASP A 5 16.82 -3.78 8.88
N GLU A 6 16.76 -5.10 9.07
CA GLU A 6 15.53 -5.89 8.88
C GLU A 6 14.36 -5.32 9.69
N ARG A 7 14.69 -4.66 10.82
CA ARG A 7 13.76 -3.89 11.64
C ARG A 7 13.17 -2.68 10.90
N GLU A 8 13.99 -1.89 10.20
CA GLU A 8 13.54 -0.73 9.43
C GLU A 8 12.60 -1.15 8.29
N LEU A 9 12.94 -2.22 7.58
CA LEU A 9 12.08 -2.77 6.52
C LEU A 9 10.73 -3.26 7.09
N ARG A 10 10.73 -3.93 8.25
CA ARG A 10 9.48 -4.33 8.93
C ARG A 10 8.65 -3.14 9.38
N GLU A 11 9.27 -2.10 9.93
CA GLU A 11 8.57 -0.87 10.29
C GLU A 11 7.97 -0.19 9.07
N GLN A 12 8.73 -0.09 7.97
CA GLN A 12 8.25 0.45 6.71
C GLN A 12 7.08 -0.37 6.17
N LEU A 13 7.16 -1.70 6.21
CA LEU A 13 6.10 -2.59 5.79
C LEU A 13 4.82 -2.37 6.61
N MET A 14 4.93 -2.25 7.92
CA MET A 14 3.78 -1.95 8.79
C MET A 14 3.14 -0.62 8.45
N ARG A 15 3.94 0.43 8.21
CA ARG A 15 3.43 1.76 7.81
C ARG A 15 2.73 1.71 6.46
N LEU A 16 3.34 1.08 5.46
CA LEU A 16 2.76 0.94 4.12
C LEU A 16 1.45 0.14 4.15
N ARG A 17 1.37 -0.93 4.94
CA ARG A 17 0.15 -1.73 5.11
C ARG A 17 -0.96 -0.94 5.82
N ALA A 18 -0.63 -0.12 6.81
CA ALA A 18 -1.58 0.76 7.46
C ALA A 18 -2.13 1.80 6.47
N GLU A 19 -1.24 2.51 5.77
CA GLU A 19 -1.63 3.51 4.75
C GLU A 19 -2.49 2.90 3.64
N HIS A 20 -2.15 1.69 3.18
CA HIS A 20 -2.95 0.97 2.18
C HIS A 20 -4.34 0.63 2.69
N ARG A 21 -4.49 0.24 3.97
CA ARG A 21 -5.78 -0.07 4.58
C ARG A 21 -6.63 1.18 4.76
N ASP A 22 -6.03 2.28 5.21
CA ASP A 22 -6.73 3.56 5.38
C ASP A 22 -7.24 4.09 4.04
N LEU A 23 -6.40 4.00 3.00
CA LEU A 23 -6.78 4.40 1.65
C LEU A 23 -7.89 3.51 1.07
N ASP A 24 -7.91 2.22 1.42
CA ASP A 24 -9.01 1.33 1.03
C ASP A 24 -10.32 1.70 1.69
N ALA A 25 -10.30 1.99 2.99
CA ALA A 25 -11.47 2.45 3.72
C ALA A 25 -12.00 3.80 3.16
N GLU A 26 -11.11 4.72 2.80
CA GLU A 26 -11.46 5.97 2.14
C GLU A 26 -12.14 5.73 0.78
N ILE A 27 -11.60 4.82 -0.04
CA ILE A 27 -12.21 4.45 -1.34
C ILE A 27 -13.60 3.87 -1.14
N VAL A 28 -13.79 2.92 -0.21
CA VAL A 28 -15.10 2.31 0.06
C VAL A 28 -16.11 3.36 0.51
N ALA A 29 -15.73 4.24 1.45
CA ALA A 29 -16.60 5.31 1.93
C ALA A 29 -17.00 6.29 0.81
N LEU A 30 -16.10 6.56 -0.13
CA LEU A 30 -16.38 7.40 -1.29
C LEU A 30 -17.26 6.70 -2.33
N GLU A 31 -17.07 5.40 -2.54
CA GLU A 31 -17.88 4.60 -3.48
C GLU A 31 -19.33 4.46 -3.02
N ASP A 32 -19.57 4.40 -1.71
CA ASP A 32 -20.92 4.38 -1.12
C ASP A 32 -21.65 5.74 -1.22
N SER A 33 -20.95 6.82 -1.58
CA SER A 33 -21.55 8.14 -1.75
C SER A 33 -22.19 8.30 -3.13
N ALA A 34 -23.47 8.67 -3.17
CA ALA A 34 -24.21 8.91 -4.42
C ALA A 34 -23.64 10.06 -5.28
N ALA A 35 -22.80 10.92 -4.71
CA ALA A 35 -22.11 12.03 -5.39
C ALA A 35 -20.61 11.74 -5.63
N ALA A 36 -20.21 10.47 -5.59
CA ALA A 36 -18.85 9.99 -5.81
C ALA A 36 -18.18 10.63 -7.05
N ASP A 37 -17.13 11.43 -6.83
CA ASP A 37 -16.26 11.88 -7.91
C ASP A 37 -15.41 10.70 -8.41
N GLN A 38 -15.83 10.17 -9.57
CA GLN A 38 -15.18 9.04 -10.24
C GLN A 38 -13.71 9.32 -10.59
N LEU A 39 -13.33 10.58 -10.86
CA LEU A 39 -11.93 10.94 -11.11
C LEU A 39 -11.12 10.87 -9.82
N HIS A 40 -11.69 11.32 -8.71
CA HIS A 40 -11.08 11.22 -7.39
C HIS A 40 -10.86 9.75 -6.98
N ILE A 41 -11.89 8.91 -7.10
CA ILE A 41 -11.81 7.46 -6.83
C ILE A 41 -10.75 6.80 -7.70
N LYS A 42 -10.69 7.11 -9.00
CA LYS A 42 -9.64 6.58 -9.89
C LYS A 42 -8.23 6.97 -9.44
N ARG A 43 -8.03 8.19 -8.95
CA ARG A 43 -6.73 8.65 -8.40
C ARG A 43 -6.37 7.91 -7.12
N LEU A 44 -7.32 7.69 -6.22
CA LEU A 44 -7.09 6.92 -4.99
C LEU A 44 -6.76 5.46 -5.29
N LYS A 45 -7.49 4.81 -6.20
CA LYS A 45 -7.19 3.44 -6.66
C LYS A 45 -5.78 3.33 -7.26
N LYS A 46 -5.33 4.33 -8.03
CA LYS A 46 -3.96 4.37 -8.56
C LYS A 46 -2.92 4.50 -7.44
N LYS A 47 -3.18 5.34 -6.42
CA LYS A 47 -2.32 5.42 -5.23
C LYS A 47 -2.28 4.10 -4.46
N LYS A 48 -3.43 3.43 -4.31
CA LYS A 48 -3.55 2.13 -3.64
C LYS A 48 -2.72 1.06 -4.34
N LEU A 49 -2.76 1.02 -5.67
CA LEU A 49 -1.93 0.12 -6.48
C LEU A 49 -0.43 0.39 -6.23
N ALA A 50 0.00 1.65 -6.28
CA ALA A 50 1.40 2.00 -6.01
C ALA A 50 1.86 1.65 -4.58
N LEU A 51 0.97 1.76 -3.58
CA LEU A 51 1.26 1.31 -2.22
C LEU A 51 1.39 -0.20 -2.16
N LYS A 52 0.52 -0.95 -2.84
CA LYS A 52 0.61 -2.41 -2.94
C LYS A 52 1.93 -2.85 -3.58
N ASP A 53 2.34 -2.21 -4.68
CA ASP A 53 3.60 -2.53 -5.35
C ASP A 53 4.81 -2.28 -4.44
N ARG A 54 4.77 -1.20 -3.65
CA ARG A 54 5.79 -0.90 -2.63
C ARG A 54 5.80 -1.93 -1.49
N ILE A 55 4.63 -2.37 -1.03
CA ILE A 55 4.50 -3.43 -0.02
C ILE A 55 5.20 -4.70 -0.52
N ILE A 56 4.88 -5.13 -1.74
CA ILE A 56 5.48 -6.31 -2.36
C ILE A 56 7.00 -6.15 -2.45
N ALA A 57 7.50 -5.00 -2.93
CA ALA A 57 8.94 -4.77 -3.02
C ALA A 57 9.66 -4.82 -1.66
N VAL A 58 9.01 -4.39 -0.56
CA VAL A 58 9.57 -4.50 0.80
C VAL A 58 9.45 -5.92 1.33
N GLU A 59 8.36 -6.62 1.02
CA GLU A 59 8.16 -8.03 1.36
C GLU A 59 9.20 -8.92 0.66
N ASP A 60 9.48 -8.70 -0.63
CA ASP A 60 10.51 -9.42 -1.38
C ASP A 60 11.92 -9.21 -0.79
N GLN A 61 12.20 -8.01 -0.26
CA GLN A 61 13.45 -7.72 0.44
C GLN A 61 13.57 -8.42 1.80
N LEU A 62 12.43 -8.64 2.48
CA LEU A 62 12.36 -9.31 3.79
C LEU A 62 12.26 -10.84 3.68
N LEU A 63 11.60 -11.34 2.63
CA LEU A 63 11.21 -12.73 2.43
C LEU A 63 11.40 -13.12 0.95
N PRO A 64 12.65 -13.23 0.48
CA PRO A 64 12.96 -13.46 -0.93
C PRO A 64 12.46 -14.81 -1.50
N ASP A 65 11.89 -15.70 -0.68
CA ASP A 65 11.56 -17.09 -1.04
C ASP A 65 10.06 -17.37 -1.27
N ILE A 66 9.17 -16.37 -1.23
CA ILE A 66 7.70 -16.61 -1.27
C ILE A 66 7.05 -16.20 -2.61
N ILE A 67 7.76 -15.47 -3.48
CA ILE A 67 7.26 -14.99 -4.79
C ILE A 67 8.15 -15.49 -5.97
N ALA A 68 8.57 -16.76 -5.92
CA ALA A 68 9.24 -17.47 -7.03
C ALA A 68 8.35 -18.59 -7.59
#